data_AF-A0A9P8SJK5-F1
#
_entry.id   AF-A0A9P8SJK5-F1
#
_cell.length_a   1.000
_cell.length_b   1.000
_cell.length_c   1.000
_cell.angle_alpha   90.00
_cell.angle_beta   90.00
_cell.angle_gamma   90.00
#
_symmetry.space_group_name_H-M   'P 1'
#
loop_
_entity.id
_entity.type
_entity.pdbx_description
1 polymer ?
#
loop_
_entity_poly.entity_id
_entity_poly.type
_entity_poly.pdbx_seq_one_letter_code
_entity_poly.pdbx_strand_id
1 'polypeptide(L)'
;MCCFTLHDASSGEILQQDTQTGFLFLNSPQPDGRYCLHRPDNNNVLRDVMDNACIINSALKFQCLDPTPGFNRWSVQQSGGRALLAVDGSTSFKACPAGAGAEMVWSARKSGGLGCRDMRIVANGLEGACRGLDG
;
A
#
# COMPACT_ATOMS: atom_id res chain seq x y z
N MET A 1 -15.27 6.38 6.36
CA MET A 1 -14.28 5.44 5.79
C MET A 1 -13.80 5.99 4.46
N CYS A 2 -12.50 5.94 4.18
CA CYS A 2 -11.92 6.39 2.91
C CYS A 2 -11.39 5.18 2.16
N CYS A 3 -11.90 4.85 0.98
CA CYS A 3 -11.52 3.63 0.26
C CYS A 3 -10.98 3.93 -1.13
N PHE A 4 -10.05 3.11 -1.61
CA PHE A 4 -9.30 3.32 -2.85
C PHE A 4 -8.57 2.06 -3.30
N THR A 5 -8.09 2.09 -4.53
CA THR A 5 -7.08 1.15 -5.03
C THR A 5 -5.68 1.76 -4.86
N LEU A 6 -4.65 0.92 -4.80
CA LEU A 6 -3.26 1.34 -4.73
C LEU A 6 -2.60 1.15 -6.09
N HIS A 7 -1.87 2.15 -6.57
CA HIS A 7 -1.22 2.13 -7.87
C HIS A 7 0.26 2.50 -7.77
N ASP A 8 1.11 1.91 -8.61
CA ASP A 8 2.48 2.38 -8.78
C ASP A 8 2.48 3.77 -9.43
N ALA A 9 3.12 4.75 -8.78
CA ALA A 9 3.14 6.13 -9.25
C ALA A 9 3.85 6.30 -10.61
N SER A 10 4.76 5.38 -10.97
CA SER A 10 5.50 5.46 -12.24
C SER A 10 4.73 4.91 -13.44
N SER A 11 4.07 3.76 -13.30
CA SER A 11 3.38 3.09 -14.40
C SER A 11 1.87 3.33 -14.41
N GLY A 12 1.27 3.66 -13.26
CA GLY A 12 -0.18 3.69 -13.08
C GLY A 12 -0.80 2.31 -12.87
N GLU A 13 -0.01 1.24 -12.91
CA GLU A 13 -0.47 -0.13 -12.67
C GLU A 13 -1.02 -0.27 -11.25
N ILE A 14 -2.12 -1.00 -11.13
CA ILE A 14 -2.73 -1.33 -9.84
C ILE A 14 -1.87 -2.38 -9.12
N LEU A 15 -1.80 -2.27 -7.79
CA LEU A 15 -1.14 -3.26 -6.95
C LEU A 15 -2.09 -4.44 -6.74
N GLN A 16 -1.58 -5.65 -6.96
CA GLN A 16 -2.27 -6.88 -6.64
C GLN A 16 -1.99 -7.32 -5.20
N GLN A 17 -2.92 -8.03 -4.59
CA GLN A 17 -2.76 -8.61 -3.25
C GLN A 17 -2.93 -10.12 -3.29
N ASP A 18 -1.93 -10.83 -2.78
CA ASP A 18 -2.08 -12.25 -2.48
C ASP A 18 -3.04 -12.43 -1.31
N THR A 19 -4.18 -13.07 -1.56
CA THR A 19 -5.25 -13.27 -0.56
C THR A 19 -4.89 -14.25 0.55
N GLN A 20 -3.87 -15.10 0.35
CA GLN A 20 -3.43 -16.06 1.38
C GLN A 20 -2.38 -15.46 2.30
N THR A 21 -1.42 -14.73 1.71
CA THR A 21 -0.30 -14.18 2.48
C THR A 21 -0.49 -12.72 2.87
N GLY A 22 -1.39 -12.02 2.21
CA GLY A 22 -1.61 -10.59 2.37
C GLY A 22 -0.55 -9.72 1.71
N PHE A 23 0.45 -10.28 1.03
CA PHE A 23 1.52 -9.49 0.41
C PHE A 23 1.04 -8.74 -0.81
N LEU A 24 1.58 -7.53 -0.99
CA LEU A 24 1.29 -6.68 -2.15
C LEU A 24 2.35 -6.83 -3.22
N PHE A 25 1.90 -6.83 -4.48
CA PHE A 25 2.70 -7.04 -5.66
C PHE A 25 2.35 -6.09 -6.80
N LEU A 26 3.28 -5.97 -7.74
CA LEU A 26 3.08 -5.44 -9.09
C LEU A 26 3.32 -6.56 -10.11
N ASN A 27 2.62 -6.49 -11.23
CA ASN A 27 2.77 -7.42 -12.36
C ASN A 27 2.62 -8.89 -11.94
N SER A 28 1.69 -9.15 -11.01
CA SER A 28 1.42 -10.47 -10.45
C SER A 28 0.06 -10.99 -10.92
N PRO A 29 -0.16 -12.31 -11.03
CA PRO A 29 -1.48 -12.87 -11.36
C PRO A 29 -2.50 -12.81 -10.21
N GLN A 30 -2.10 -12.25 -9.06
CA GLN A 30 -2.97 -12.05 -7.90
C GLN A 30 -4.09 -11.04 -8.21
N PRO A 31 -5.22 -11.05 -7.49
CA PRO A 31 -6.29 -10.08 -7.73
C PRO A 31 -5.87 -8.67 -7.32
N ASP A 32 -6.47 -7.68 -7.96
CA ASP A 32 -6.28 -6.27 -7.62
C ASP A 32 -6.70 -5.97 -6.17
N GLY A 33 -5.86 -5.23 -5.46
CA GLY A 33 -6.10 -4.83 -4.09
C GLY A 33 -7.04 -3.63 -3.99
N ARG A 34 -7.95 -3.68 -3.01
CA ARG A 34 -8.76 -2.53 -2.60
C ARG A 34 -8.67 -2.35 -1.10
N TYR A 35 -8.53 -1.09 -0.69
CA TYR A 35 -8.16 -0.75 0.67
C TYR A 35 -9.01 0.38 1.21
N CYS A 36 -9.19 0.40 2.52
CA CYS A 36 -9.89 1.44 3.23
C CYS A 36 -9.02 1.96 4.37
N LEU A 37 -8.82 3.28 4.41
CA LEU A 37 -8.24 3.98 5.56
C LEU A 37 -9.33 4.20 6.62
N HIS A 38 -9.20 3.48 7.72
CA HIS A 38 -10.03 3.58 8.92
C HIS A 38 -9.32 4.52 9.89
N ARG A 39 -10.03 5.54 10.38
CA ARG A 39 -9.51 6.49 11.39
C ARG A 39 -10.18 6.35 12.77
N PRO A 40 -10.39 5.14 13.34
CA PRO A 40 -10.83 5.03 14.71
C PRO A 40 -9.70 5.51 15.64
N ASP A 41 -10.05 6.30 16.65
CA ASP A 41 -9.17 6.68 17.77
C ASP A 41 -7.78 7.21 17.37
N ASN A 42 -7.70 7.93 16.23
CA ASN A 42 -6.47 8.48 15.66
C ASN A 42 -5.37 7.46 15.29
N ASN A 43 -5.67 6.16 15.25
CA ASN A 43 -4.66 5.13 14.94
C ASN A 43 -4.45 4.87 13.44
N ASN A 44 -5.21 5.55 12.57
CA ASN A 44 -5.10 5.52 11.10
C ASN A 44 -4.67 4.16 10.52
N VAL A 45 -5.57 3.20 10.54
CA VAL A 45 -5.34 1.82 10.12
C VAL A 45 -5.75 1.69 8.66
N LEU A 46 -4.87 1.20 7.80
CA LEU A 46 -5.23 0.77 6.44
C LEU A 46 -5.72 -0.68 6.53
N ARG A 47 -6.86 -0.97 5.91
CA ARG A 47 -7.44 -2.32 5.86
C ARG A 47 -7.73 -2.74 4.43
N ASP A 48 -7.65 -4.03 4.16
CA ASP A 48 -8.09 -4.60 2.88
C ASP A 48 -9.62 -4.88 2.87
N VAL A 49 -10.13 -5.46 1.79
CA VAL A 49 -11.56 -5.81 1.63
C VAL A 49 -12.05 -6.90 2.59
N MET A 50 -11.13 -7.68 3.18
CA MET A 50 -11.43 -8.73 4.15
C MET A 50 -11.32 -8.22 5.60
N ASP A 51 -11.20 -6.91 5.78
CA ASP A 51 -10.99 -6.23 7.07
C ASP A 51 -9.65 -6.57 7.75
N ASN A 52 -8.67 -7.13 7.02
CA ASN A 52 -7.33 -7.35 7.56
C ASN A 52 -6.59 -6.02 7.63
N ALA A 53 -5.93 -5.78 8.76
CA ALA A 53 -5.06 -4.63 8.93
C ALA A 53 -3.76 -4.80 8.12
N CYS A 54 -3.41 -3.74 7.42
CA CYS A 54 -2.16 -3.64 6.69
C CYS A 54 -1.03 -3.16 7.60
N ILE A 55 0.14 -3.75 7.45
CA ILE A 55 1.35 -3.46 8.22
C ILE A 55 2.59 -3.49 7.32
N ILE A 56 3.65 -2.87 7.81
CA ILE A 56 5.02 -3.21 7.43
C ILE A 56 5.50 -4.23 8.46
N ASN A 57 5.61 -5.50 8.05
CA ASN A 57 5.98 -6.57 8.97
C ASN A 57 7.45 -6.48 9.40
N SER A 58 7.88 -7.38 10.30
CA SER A 58 9.26 -7.42 10.82
C SER A 58 10.32 -7.65 9.73
N ALA A 59 9.94 -8.27 8.61
CA ALA A 59 10.78 -8.43 7.43
C ALA A 59 10.74 -7.23 6.49
N LEU A 60 10.06 -6.13 6.86
CA LEU A 60 9.90 -4.91 6.08
C LEU A 60 8.99 -5.04 4.83
N LYS A 61 8.20 -6.11 4.73
CA LYS A 61 7.24 -6.33 3.64
C LYS A 61 5.93 -5.62 3.94
N PHE A 62 5.29 -5.08 2.90
CA PHE A 62 3.92 -4.59 2.99
C PHE A 62 2.97 -5.80 2.92
N GLN A 63 2.17 -5.97 3.97
CA GLN A 63 1.28 -7.11 4.13
C GLN A 63 -0.06 -6.70 4.79
N CYS A 64 -1.19 -7.25 4.33
CA CYS A 64 -2.51 -7.16 4.98
C CYS A 64 -3.04 -8.58 5.24
N LEU A 65 -2.90 -9.10 6.46
CA LEU A 65 -3.15 -10.53 6.75
C LEU A 65 -3.98 -10.79 8.01
N ASP A 66 -3.95 -9.92 9.02
CA ASP A 66 -4.60 -10.16 10.31
C ASP A 66 -5.47 -8.95 10.70
N PRO A 67 -6.64 -9.14 11.34
CA PRO A 67 -7.51 -8.04 11.75
C PRO A 67 -6.89 -7.11 12.81
N THR A 68 -5.84 -7.55 13.51
CA THR A 68 -5.13 -6.82 14.55
C THR A 68 -4.29 -5.70 13.93
N PRO A 69 -4.59 -4.42 14.23
CA PRO A 69 -3.75 -3.31 13.78
C PRO A 69 -2.32 -3.45 14.29
N GLY A 70 -1.36 -3.27 13.39
CA GLY A 70 0.03 -3.05 13.80
C GLY A 70 0.26 -1.65 14.38
N PHE A 71 1.52 -1.33 14.62
CA PHE A 71 1.94 -0.01 15.11
C PHE A 71 2.10 1.04 13.99
N ASN A 72 2.00 0.63 12.73
CA ASN A 72 2.13 1.52 11.59
C ASN A 72 0.95 2.48 11.51
N ARG A 73 1.24 3.76 11.28
CA ARG A 73 0.23 4.79 11.02
C ARG A 73 0.15 5.06 9.53
N TRP A 74 -0.98 4.73 8.93
CA TRP A 74 -1.22 4.95 7.51
C TRP A 74 -1.84 6.31 7.26
N SER A 75 -1.59 6.89 6.10
CA SER A 75 -2.27 8.13 5.69
C SER A 75 -2.24 8.26 4.17
N VAL A 76 -3.07 9.17 3.67
CA VAL A 76 -3.02 9.63 2.28
C VAL A 76 -2.56 11.10 2.32
N GLN A 77 -1.46 11.41 1.65
CA GLN A 77 -0.84 12.73 1.61
C GLN A 77 -0.96 13.32 0.20
N GLN A 78 -1.35 14.59 0.10
CA GLN A 78 -1.36 15.31 -1.16
C GLN A 78 0.05 15.78 -1.54
N SER A 79 0.51 15.40 -2.73
CA SER A 79 1.79 15.87 -3.25
C SER A 79 1.75 15.94 -4.78
N GLY A 80 1.98 17.13 -5.34
CA GLY A 80 2.03 17.33 -6.79
C GLY A 80 0.76 16.92 -7.53
N GLY A 81 -0.41 17.16 -6.93
CA GLY A 81 -1.72 16.77 -7.51
C GLY A 81 -2.03 15.28 -7.44
N ARG A 82 -1.26 14.50 -6.67
CA ARG A 82 -1.51 13.08 -6.45
C ARG A 82 -1.72 12.79 -4.96
N ALA A 83 -2.66 11.90 -4.69
CA ALA A 83 -2.89 11.30 -3.39
C ALA A 83 -1.90 10.15 -3.17
N LEU A 84 -0.84 10.37 -2.38
CA LEU A 84 0.18 9.37 -2.10
C LEU A 84 -0.14 8.61 -0.81
N LEU A 85 -0.04 7.28 -0.84
CA LEU A 85 -0.05 6.49 0.38
C LEU A 85 1.23 6.75 1.17
N ALA A 86 1.08 6.96 2.47
CA ALA A 86 2.18 7.09 3.39
C ALA A 86 2.03 6.14 4.58
N VAL A 87 3.17 5.64 5.06
CA VAL A 87 3.29 4.85 6.28
C VAL A 87 4.30 5.50 7.19
N ASP A 88 3.90 5.77 8.43
CA ASP A 88 4.72 6.44 9.45
C ASP A 88 5.33 7.76 8.95
N GLY A 89 4.56 8.50 8.15
CA GLY A 89 4.94 9.79 7.57
C GLY A 89 5.74 9.73 6.26
N SER A 90 6.20 8.55 5.83
CA SER A 90 6.96 8.37 4.59
C SER A 90 6.06 7.89 3.45
N THR A 91 6.18 8.52 2.27
CA THR A 91 5.53 8.09 1.01
C THR A 91 6.43 7.17 0.16
N SER A 92 7.59 6.77 0.69
CA SER A 92 8.59 6.01 -0.05
C SER A 92 8.48 4.52 0.24
N PHE A 93 8.49 3.74 -0.83
CA PHE A 93 8.46 2.28 -0.82
C PHE A 93 9.53 1.74 -1.76
N LYS A 94 9.71 0.42 -1.75
CA LYS A 94 10.53 -0.29 -2.73
C LYS A 94 9.74 -1.40 -3.40
N ALA A 95 9.91 -1.53 -4.71
CA ALA A 95 9.51 -2.70 -5.46
C ALA A 95 10.76 -3.56 -5.67
N CYS A 96 10.69 -4.85 -5.33
CA CYS A 96 11.81 -5.78 -5.51
C CYS A 96 11.34 -7.03 -6.28
N PRO A 97 12.17 -7.61 -7.16
CA PRO A 97 11.82 -8.80 -7.91
C PRO A 97 11.35 -9.94 -6.99
N ALA A 98 10.24 -10.58 -7.35
CA ALA A 98 9.62 -11.69 -6.62
C ALA A 98 9.46 -12.97 -7.46
N GLY A 99 10.08 -13.01 -8.64
CA GLY A 99 9.98 -14.12 -9.60
C GLY A 99 8.87 -13.91 -10.63
N ALA A 100 8.97 -14.61 -11.77
CA ALA A 100 8.00 -14.58 -12.87
C ALA A 100 7.62 -13.16 -13.38
N GLY A 101 8.53 -12.18 -13.24
CA GLY A 101 8.29 -10.79 -13.64
C GLY A 101 7.54 -9.94 -12.61
N ALA A 102 7.06 -10.52 -11.51
CA ALA A 102 6.39 -9.79 -10.44
C ALA A 102 7.40 -9.05 -9.55
N GLU A 103 6.94 -7.95 -8.96
CA GLU A 103 7.68 -7.22 -7.93
C GLU A 103 6.87 -7.21 -6.63
N MET A 104 7.48 -7.56 -5.50
CA MET A 104 6.87 -7.44 -4.17
C MET A 104 7.13 -6.04 -3.60
N VAL A 105 6.17 -5.50 -2.85
CA VAL A 105 6.26 -4.18 -2.22
C VAL A 105 6.84 -4.26 -0.81
N TRP A 106 7.82 -3.40 -0.53
CA TRP A 106 8.54 -3.30 0.73
C TRP A 106 8.54 -1.86 1.24
N SER A 107 8.78 -1.68 2.53
CA SER A 107 9.08 -0.35 3.07
C SER A 107 10.39 0.20 2.52
N ALA A 108 10.53 1.54 2.50
CA ALA A 108 11.78 2.20 2.11
C ALA A 108 13.01 1.79 2.94
N ARG A 109 12.82 1.23 4.14
CA ARG A 109 13.91 0.75 5.01
C ARG A 109 14.58 -0.52 4.48
N LYS A 110 13.93 -1.24 3.56
CA LYS A 110 14.52 -2.43 2.93
C LYS A 110 15.83 -2.02 2.26
N SER A 111 16.93 -2.67 2.64
CA SER A 111 18.22 -2.45 1.98
C SER A 111 18.11 -2.71 0.48
N GLY A 112 18.80 -1.89 -0.31
CA GLY A 112 18.86 -2.04 -1.76
C GLY A 112 19.40 -3.42 -2.13
N GLY A 113 18.52 -4.30 -2.61
CA GLY A 113 18.91 -5.55 -3.25
C GLY A 113 19.08 -5.34 -4.74
N LEU A 114 19.81 -6.24 -5.40
CA LEU A 114 19.88 -6.28 -6.87
C LEU A 114 18.47 -6.29 -7.46
N GLY A 115 18.19 -5.33 -8.34
CA GLY A 115 16.90 -5.19 -9.02
C GLY A 115 15.80 -4.50 -8.22
N CYS A 116 16.01 -4.13 -6.95
CA CYS A 116 15.03 -3.32 -6.22
C CYS A 116 15.05 -1.86 -6.72
N ARG A 117 13.88 -1.28 -6.93
CA ARG A 117 13.70 0.14 -7.28
C ARG A 117 12.92 0.89 -6.22
N ASP A 118 13.21 2.18 -6.08
CA ASP A 118 12.36 3.08 -5.31
C ASP A 118 11.02 3.28 -6.03
N MET A 119 9.95 3.33 -5.26
CA MET A 119 8.61 3.59 -5.79
C MET A 119 7.81 4.47 -4.83
N ARG A 120 6.74 5.06 -5.36
CA ARG A 120 5.68 5.70 -4.59
C ARG A 120 4.37 5.03 -4.95
N ILE A 121 3.45 5.00 -4.01
CA ILE A 121 2.14 4.39 -4.20
C ILE A 121 1.10 5.51 -4.21
N VAL A 122 0.27 5.54 -5.25
CA VAL A 122 -0.86 6.46 -5.39
C VAL A 122 -2.12 5.76 -4.90
N ALA A 123 -2.87 6.41 -4.02
CA ALA A 123 -4.25 6.05 -3.73
C ALA A 123 -5.14 6.65 -4.82
N ASN A 124 -5.87 5.80 -5.55
CA ASN A 124 -6.70 6.21 -6.68
C ASN A 124 -8.15 5.77 -6.49
N GLY A 125 -9.08 6.46 -7.15
CA GLY A 125 -10.51 6.22 -7.00
C GLY A 125 -10.96 6.45 -5.56
N LEU A 126 -10.59 7.59 -4.96
CA LEU A 126 -10.90 7.89 -3.56
C LEU A 126 -12.41 8.01 -3.35
N GLU A 127 -12.95 7.14 -2.49
CA GLU A 127 -14.36 7.08 -2.15
C GLU A 127 -14.62 7.42 -0.68
N GLY A 128 -15.87 7.80 -0.38
CA GLY A 128 -16.30 8.10 0.97
C GLY A 128 -15.66 9.37 1.53
N ALA A 129 -15.05 9.26 2.72
CA ALA A 129 -14.55 10.41 3.48
C ALA A 129 -13.30 11.09 2.89
N CYS A 130 -12.75 10.58 1.79
CA CYS A 130 -11.64 11.19 1.05
C CYS A 130 -12.03 11.73 -0.34
N ARG A 131 -13.32 11.79 -0.67
CA ARG A 131 -13.77 12.52 -1.87
C ARG A 131 -13.25 13.95 -1.82
N GLY A 132 -12.53 14.37 -2.86
CA GLY A 132 -11.86 15.69 -2.93
C GLY A 132 -10.37 15.69 -2.54
N LEU A 133 -9.80 14.52 -2.22
CA LEU A 133 -8.35 14.31 -2.23
C LEU A 133 -7.85 13.84 -3.61
N ASP A 134 -8.73 13.53 -4.55
CA ASP A 134 -8.35 13.42 -5.96
C ASP A 134 -8.16 14.85 -6.46
N GLY A 135 -6.95 15.21 -6.87
CA GLY A 135 -6.61 16.56 -7.33
C GLY A 135 -7.43 17.01 -8.53
#